data_AF-A0A8S3EF42-F1
#
_entry.id   AF-A0A8S3EF42-F1
#
_cell.length_a   1.000
_cell.length_b   1.000
_cell.length_c   1.000
_cell.angle_alpha   90.00
_cell.angle_beta   90.00
_cell.angle_gamma   90.00
#
_symmetry.space_group_name_H-M   'P 1'
#
loop_
_entity.id
_entity.type
_entity.pdbx_description
1 polymer ?
#
loop_
_entity_poly.entity_id
_entity_poly.type
_entity_poly.pdbx_seq_one_letter_code
_entity_poly.pdbx_strand_id
1 'polypeptide(L)'
;MSRFDNLRSLTLSSFSSDLNLNQYFFSDLHELHNLMNLKFVHCRLYHLHVEDFRDVIDQIWKLPKLSHLYWDFTFKYKRHFSMPTYLSISLQYSTIRNYNCCSYDFPRLFEKTPRLRKCFISSNSDEDDDLPISREFLPAPQSLSVTRLILLSIRSLPLMTSLFKLLPSITRLKVEIYSITLDGHQWKEMIVNYL
;
A
#
# COMPACT_ATOMS: atom_id res chain seq x y z
N MET A 1 -13.20 29.92 5.56
CA MET A 1 -13.35 29.18 4.29
C MET A 1 -11.97 28.76 3.86
N SER A 2 -11.73 27.45 3.68
CA SER A 2 -10.43 26.98 3.20
C SER A 2 -10.34 27.27 1.71
N ARG A 3 -9.17 27.75 1.25
CA ARG A 3 -8.92 28.02 -0.18
C ARG A 3 -9.12 26.78 -1.07
N PHE A 4 -9.15 25.59 -0.47
CA PHE A 4 -9.29 24.31 -1.15
C PHE A 4 -10.62 23.58 -0.90
N ASP A 5 -11.64 24.28 -0.41
CA ASP A 5 -12.95 23.67 -0.10
C ASP A 5 -13.57 22.92 -1.29
N ASN A 6 -13.27 23.34 -2.53
CA ASN A 6 -13.78 22.67 -3.74
C ASN A 6 -12.81 21.65 -4.36
N LEU A 7 -11.60 21.49 -3.83
CA LEU A 7 -10.59 20.60 -4.39
C LEU A 7 -10.95 19.13 -4.11
N ARG A 8 -11.32 18.39 -5.16
CA ARG A 8 -11.69 16.96 -5.07
C ARG A 8 -10.64 16.00 -5.58
N SER A 9 -9.69 16.49 -6.37
CA SER A 9 -8.65 15.68 -6.98
C SER A 9 -7.35 16.45 -7.03
N LEU A 10 -6.27 15.83 -6.60
CA LEU A 10 -4.93 16.38 -6.65
C LEU A 10 -4.00 15.34 -7.26
N THR A 11 -3.23 15.75 -8.26
CA THR A 11 -2.20 14.92 -8.87
C THR A 11 -0.90 15.69 -8.84
N LEU A 12 0.12 15.10 -8.23
CA LEU A 12 1.48 15.57 -8.23
C LEU A 12 2.30 14.59 -9.07
N SER A 13 2.97 15.09 -10.09
CA SER A 13 3.74 14.27 -11.02
C SER A 13 5.17 14.76 -11.10
N SER A 14 6.12 13.83 -11.16
CA SER A 14 7.56 14.10 -11.25
C SER A 14 8.04 15.08 -10.16
N PHE A 15 7.37 15.07 -9.00
CA PHE A 15 7.74 15.92 -7.89
C PHE A 15 9.01 15.36 -7.26
N SER A 16 10.10 16.11 -7.38
CA SER A 16 11.37 15.86 -6.71
C SER A 16 11.60 17.07 -5.83
N SER A 17 11.66 16.87 -4.51
CA SER A 17 11.79 17.99 -3.59
C SER A 17 12.89 17.75 -2.58
N ASP A 18 13.63 18.83 -2.31
CA ASP A 18 14.51 18.93 -1.15
C ASP A 18 13.68 18.88 0.15
N LEU A 19 14.31 18.44 1.25
CA LEU A 19 13.70 18.20 2.58
C LEU A 19 12.55 19.13 2.96
N ASN A 20 12.71 20.43 2.73
CA ASN A 20 11.79 21.47 3.20
C ASN A 20 10.44 21.44 2.48
N LEU A 21 10.40 21.19 1.17
CA LEU A 21 9.15 21.23 0.38
C LEU A 21 8.21 20.07 0.72
N ASN A 22 8.76 18.93 1.13
CA ASN A 22 7.96 17.81 1.61
C ASN A 22 7.23 18.19 2.90
N GLN A 23 7.95 18.70 3.90
CA GLN A 23 7.33 19.03 5.19
C GLN A 23 6.20 20.06 5.06
N TYR A 24 6.37 21.12 4.26
CA TYR A 24 5.31 22.13 4.07
C TYR A 24 4.13 21.64 3.25
N PHE A 25 4.38 20.88 2.17
CA PHE A 25 3.27 20.38 1.36
C PHE A 25 2.41 19.39 2.15
N PHE A 26 3.05 18.52 2.93
CA PHE A 26 2.35 17.51 3.69
C PHE A 26 1.74 18.05 4.99
N SER A 27 2.30 19.11 5.59
CA SER A 27 1.69 19.77 6.74
C SER A 27 0.31 20.31 6.42
N ASP A 28 0.08 20.78 5.18
CA ASP A 28 -1.17 21.45 4.79
C ASP A 28 -2.21 20.50 4.18
N LEU A 29 -1.90 19.19 4.05
CA LEU A 29 -2.86 18.21 3.52
C LEU A 29 -4.15 18.16 4.34
N HIS A 30 -4.08 18.44 5.64
CA HIS A 30 -5.25 18.44 6.51
C HIS A 30 -6.32 19.46 6.06
N GLU A 31 -5.96 20.53 5.35
CA GLU A 31 -6.91 21.52 4.81
C GLU A 31 -7.75 20.98 3.64
N LEU A 32 -7.36 19.84 3.06
CA LEU A 32 -7.98 19.26 1.86
C LEU A 32 -9.16 18.33 2.22
N HIS A 33 -10.08 18.79 3.07
CA HIS A 33 -11.18 17.98 3.62
C HIS A 33 -12.11 17.37 2.57
N ASN A 34 -12.20 17.95 1.37
CA ASN A 34 -13.03 17.47 0.28
C ASN A 34 -12.29 16.63 -0.76
N LEU A 35 -11.00 16.35 -0.55
CA LEU A 35 -10.19 15.58 -1.47
C LEU A 35 -10.67 14.13 -1.53
N MET A 36 -11.04 13.68 -2.73
CA MET A 36 -11.49 12.32 -3.00
C MET A 36 -10.43 11.49 -3.71
N ASN A 37 -9.55 12.14 -4.47
CA ASN A 37 -8.51 11.49 -5.27
C ASN A 37 -7.17 12.17 -5.01
N LEU A 38 -6.18 11.37 -4.64
CA LEU A 38 -4.80 11.84 -4.49
C LEU A 38 -3.88 10.94 -5.31
N LYS A 39 -3.08 11.54 -6.17
CA LYS A 39 -2.11 10.82 -7.00
C LYS A 39 -0.73 11.42 -6.86
N PHE A 40 0.25 10.58 -6.58
CA PHE A 40 1.68 10.87 -6.71
C PHE A 40 2.23 9.99 -7.82
N VAL A 41 2.74 10.60 -8.88
CA VAL A 41 3.20 9.90 -10.09
C VAL A 41 4.68 10.17 -10.27
N HIS A 42 5.51 9.13 -10.21
CA HIS A 42 6.97 9.24 -10.37
C HIS A 42 7.62 10.29 -9.46
N CYS A 43 7.14 10.41 -8.22
CA CYS A 43 7.65 11.38 -7.27
C CYS A 43 8.88 10.82 -6.54
N ARG A 44 9.83 11.67 -6.16
CA ARG A 44 11.12 11.27 -5.56
C ARG A 44 11.27 11.90 -4.18
N LEU A 45 11.38 11.06 -3.15
CA LEU A 45 11.49 11.46 -1.75
C LEU A 45 12.87 11.05 -1.19
N TYR A 46 13.93 11.59 -1.77
CA TYR A 46 15.31 11.15 -1.48
C TYR A 46 15.83 11.54 -0.10
N HIS A 47 15.29 12.60 0.48
CA HIS A 47 15.83 13.21 1.69
C HIS A 47 14.91 13.10 2.92
N LEU A 48 13.70 12.56 2.76
CA LEU A 48 12.75 12.42 3.87
C LEU A 48 13.28 11.37 4.87
N HIS A 49 13.23 11.58 6.19
CA HIS A 49 13.52 10.52 7.17
C HIS A 49 12.31 9.57 7.33
N VAL A 50 12.52 8.40 7.97
CA VAL A 50 11.46 7.39 8.12
C VAL A 50 10.31 7.94 8.98
N GLU A 51 10.65 8.69 10.02
CA GLU A 51 9.70 9.29 10.95
C GLU A 51 8.86 10.37 10.26
N ASP A 52 9.51 11.33 9.57
CA ASP A 52 8.82 12.34 8.76
C ASP A 52 7.85 11.71 7.75
N PHE A 53 8.26 10.58 7.16
CA PHE A 53 7.43 9.88 6.19
C PHE A 53 6.19 9.24 6.82
N ARG A 54 6.27 8.73 8.05
CA ARG A 54 5.08 8.25 8.77
C ARG A 54 4.07 9.38 8.95
N ASP A 55 4.53 10.58 9.31
CA ASP A 55 3.64 11.72 9.49
C ASP A 55 2.92 12.08 8.19
N VAL A 56 3.62 12.06 7.05
CA VAL A 56 3.02 12.26 5.73
C VAL A 56 1.90 11.26 5.47
N ILE A 57 2.16 9.97 5.74
CA ILE A 57 1.17 8.91 5.53
C ILE A 57 -0.03 9.13 6.44
N ASP A 58 0.21 9.48 7.71
CA ASP A 58 -0.86 9.73 8.67
C ASP A 58 -1.74 10.90 8.25
N GLN A 59 -1.17 11.97 7.69
CA GLN A 59 -1.96 13.06 7.13
C GLN A 59 -2.83 12.60 5.95
N ILE A 60 -2.28 11.79 5.05
CA ILE A 60 -3.04 11.21 3.92
C ILE A 60 -4.17 10.30 4.43
N TRP A 61 -3.89 9.45 5.41
CA TRP A 61 -4.86 8.49 5.96
C TRP A 61 -6.01 9.17 6.72
N LYS A 62 -5.76 10.34 7.30
CA LYS A 62 -6.76 11.18 7.99
C LYS A 62 -7.75 11.86 7.04
N LEU A 63 -7.48 11.90 5.73
CA LEU A 63 -8.35 12.61 4.79
C LEU A 63 -9.76 11.99 4.73
N PRO A 64 -10.81 12.72 5.17
CA PRO A 64 -12.09 12.12 5.50
C PRO A 64 -12.87 11.65 4.27
N LYS A 65 -12.56 12.18 3.08
CA LYS A 65 -13.23 11.82 1.82
C LYS A 65 -12.33 11.11 0.81
N LEU A 66 -11.06 10.86 1.16
CA LEU A 66 -10.10 10.24 0.25
C LEU A 66 -10.55 8.81 -0.08
N SER A 67 -10.97 8.60 -1.32
CA SER A 67 -11.49 7.31 -1.80
C SER A 67 -10.48 6.59 -2.69
N HIS A 68 -9.65 7.34 -3.41
CA HIS A 68 -8.65 6.83 -4.35
C HIS A 68 -7.27 7.41 -4.03
N LEU A 69 -6.34 6.53 -3.74
CA LEU A 69 -4.93 6.85 -3.57
C LEU A 69 -4.13 6.16 -4.67
N TYR A 70 -3.33 6.94 -5.40
CA TYR A 70 -2.28 6.43 -6.27
C TYR A 70 -0.94 6.91 -5.75
N TRP A 71 -0.08 5.95 -5.48
CA TRP A 71 1.19 6.15 -4.83
C TRP A 71 2.28 5.54 -5.70
N ASP A 72 3.08 6.42 -6.28
CA ASP A 72 4.33 6.08 -6.95
C ASP A 72 5.45 7.02 -6.45
N PHE A 73 6.16 6.58 -5.41
CA PHE A 73 7.35 7.24 -4.88
C PHE A 73 8.58 6.38 -5.12
N THR A 74 9.71 7.04 -5.40
CA THR A 74 11.04 6.43 -5.35
C THR A 74 11.79 6.99 -4.14
N PHE A 75 12.38 6.10 -3.34
CA PHE A 75 13.20 6.45 -2.19
C PHE A 75 14.68 6.25 -2.50
N LYS A 76 15.56 7.07 -1.91
CA LYS A 76 17.02 6.95 -2.12
C LYS A 76 17.58 5.71 -1.40
N TYR A 77 17.05 5.44 -0.22
CA TYR A 77 17.39 4.28 0.58
C TYR A 77 16.22 3.30 0.54
N LYS A 78 16.51 2.00 0.37
CA LYS A 78 15.51 0.94 0.48
C LYS A 78 14.89 1.02 1.87
N ARG A 79 13.64 1.44 1.94
CA ARG A 79 12.92 1.57 3.20
C ARG A 79 11.68 0.71 3.13
N HIS A 80 11.51 -0.09 4.16
CA HIS A 80 10.21 -0.67 4.48
C HIS A 80 9.20 0.46 4.68
N PHE A 81 7.95 0.17 4.40
CA PHE A 81 6.85 1.08 4.66
C PHE A 81 6.84 1.56 6.09
N SER A 82 6.54 2.83 6.27
CA SER A 82 6.03 3.28 7.55
C SER A 82 4.54 3.01 7.58
N MET A 83 4.12 2.04 8.39
CA MET A 83 2.69 1.78 8.59
C MET A 83 2.03 3.02 9.22
N PRO A 84 0.86 3.47 8.71
CA PRO A 84 0.10 4.54 9.36
C PRO A 84 -0.32 4.15 10.77
N THR A 85 -0.38 5.13 11.66
CA THR A 85 -0.97 5.00 12.98
C THR A 85 -2.50 5.11 12.92
N TYR A 86 -3.04 5.90 11.97
CA TYR A 86 -4.48 6.15 11.83
C TYR A 86 -5.19 5.16 10.90
N LEU A 87 -6.49 4.99 11.16
CA LEU A 87 -7.41 4.24 10.30
C LEU A 87 -7.94 5.17 9.20
N SER A 88 -7.84 4.76 7.93
CA SER A 88 -8.56 5.42 6.86
C SER A 88 -9.95 4.81 6.71
N ILE A 89 -10.97 5.60 7.06
CA ILE A 89 -12.38 5.20 7.01
C ILE A 89 -13.03 5.42 5.62
N SER A 90 -12.30 6.02 4.69
CA SER A 90 -12.80 6.51 3.40
C SER A 90 -12.16 5.80 2.21
N LEU A 91 -10.94 5.30 2.36
CA LEU A 91 -10.15 4.74 1.26
C LEU A 91 -10.77 3.45 0.73
N GLN A 92 -11.05 3.41 -0.57
CA GLN A 92 -11.66 2.28 -1.26
C GLN A 92 -10.76 1.70 -2.34
N TYR A 93 -9.87 2.52 -2.91
CA TYR A 93 -8.91 2.14 -3.94
C TYR A 93 -7.52 2.63 -3.57
N SER A 94 -6.55 1.72 -3.58
CA SER A 94 -5.14 2.06 -3.40
C SER A 94 -4.29 1.43 -4.49
N THR A 95 -3.37 2.20 -5.05
CA THR A 95 -2.29 1.72 -5.91
C THR A 95 -0.98 2.12 -5.29
N ILE A 96 -0.12 1.17 -4.98
CA ILE A 96 1.19 1.39 -4.40
C ILE A 96 2.23 0.78 -5.35
N ARG A 97 3.12 1.62 -5.88
CA ARG A 97 4.19 1.22 -6.81
C ARG A 97 5.55 1.49 -6.22
N ASN A 98 6.56 0.78 -6.76
CA ASN A 98 7.96 0.93 -6.40
C ASN A 98 8.17 0.73 -4.90
N TYR A 99 7.46 -0.25 -4.34
CA TYR A 99 7.29 -0.42 -2.91
C TYR A 99 7.79 -1.78 -2.45
N ASN A 100 8.72 -1.75 -1.49
CA ASN A 100 9.26 -2.96 -0.87
C ASN A 100 8.36 -3.34 0.30
N CYS A 101 7.44 -4.25 0.04
CA CYS A 101 6.58 -4.86 1.05
C CYS A 101 7.11 -6.23 1.47
N CYS A 102 6.97 -6.51 2.74
CA CYS A 102 7.08 -7.85 3.30
C CYS A 102 5.69 -8.40 3.64
N SER A 103 5.62 -9.68 4.03
CA SER A 103 4.35 -10.37 4.33
C SER A 103 3.56 -9.79 5.49
N TYR A 104 4.22 -9.15 6.46
CA TYR A 104 3.57 -8.54 7.61
C TYR A 104 2.98 -7.15 7.35
N ASP A 105 3.37 -6.48 6.26
CA ASP A 105 2.85 -5.14 5.93
C ASP A 105 1.41 -5.18 5.42
N PHE A 106 1.04 -6.22 4.67
CA PHE A 106 -0.28 -6.32 4.07
C PHE A 106 -1.43 -6.44 5.09
N PRO A 107 -1.41 -7.39 6.05
CA PRO A 107 -2.49 -7.46 7.05
C PRO A 107 -2.64 -6.13 7.80
N ARG A 108 -1.53 -5.51 8.20
CA ARG A 108 -1.53 -4.20 8.86
C ARG A 108 -2.09 -3.10 7.96
N LEU A 109 -1.75 -3.08 6.68
CA LEU A 109 -2.31 -2.13 5.71
C LEU A 109 -3.84 -2.28 5.61
N PHE A 110 -4.33 -3.51 5.54
CA PHE A 110 -5.76 -3.80 5.43
C PHE A 110 -6.51 -3.50 6.73
N GLU A 111 -5.92 -3.76 7.90
CA GLU A 111 -6.43 -3.29 9.20
C GLU A 111 -6.56 -1.77 9.23
N LYS A 112 -5.58 -1.05 8.68
CA LYS A 112 -5.59 0.42 8.62
C LYS A 112 -6.52 0.98 7.54
N THR A 113 -7.13 0.14 6.72
CA THR A 113 -7.99 0.56 5.59
C THR A 113 -9.24 -0.33 5.47
N PRO A 114 -10.13 -0.34 6.48
CA PRO A 114 -11.24 -1.30 6.57
C PRO A 114 -12.25 -1.23 5.40
N ARG A 115 -12.30 -0.12 4.65
CA ARG A 115 -13.17 0.04 3.47
C ARG A 115 -12.47 -0.21 2.13
N LEU A 116 -11.21 -0.62 2.14
CA LEU A 116 -10.43 -0.87 0.93
C LEU A 116 -11.02 -2.04 0.15
N ARG A 117 -11.51 -1.78 -1.06
CA ARG A 117 -12.10 -2.81 -1.94
C ARG A 117 -11.14 -3.29 -3.01
N LYS A 118 -10.25 -2.41 -3.45
CA LYS A 118 -9.32 -2.64 -4.55
C LYS A 118 -7.92 -2.20 -4.14
N CYS A 119 -6.97 -3.13 -4.23
CA CYS A 119 -5.57 -2.86 -3.93
C CYS A 119 -4.69 -3.32 -5.10
N PHE A 120 -3.81 -2.45 -5.55
CA PHE A 120 -2.75 -2.76 -6.51
C PHE A 120 -1.42 -2.51 -5.83
N ILE A 121 -0.54 -3.50 -5.84
CA ILE A 121 0.80 -3.39 -5.26
C ILE A 121 1.83 -3.91 -6.27
N SER A 122 2.87 -3.13 -6.51
CA SER A 122 4.00 -3.48 -7.38
C SER A 122 5.30 -3.25 -6.62
N SER A 123 6.08 -4.32 -6.45
CA SER A 123 7.42 -4.26 -5.88
C SER A 123 8.47 -4.16 -6.99
N ASN A 124 9.56 -3.45 -6.69
CA ASN A 124 10.76 -3.42 -7.53
C ASN A 124 11.96 -4.04 -6.81
N SER A 125 11.78 -4.71 -5.66
CA SER A 125 12.93 -5.28 -4.94
C SER A 125 13.51 -6.46 -5.71
N ASP A 126 14.80 -6.33 -6.03
CA ASP A 126 15.62 -7.42 -6.60
C ASP A 126 16.16 -8.40 -5.55
N GLU A 127 15.95 -8.13 -4.26
CA GLU A 127 16.52 -8.91 -3.17
C GLU A 127 15.47 -9.83 -2.54
N ASP A 128 15.91 -11.07 -2.31
CA ASP A 128 15.21 -12.09 -1.53
C ASP A 128 14.97 -11.58 -0.11
N ASP A 129 13.74 -11.19 0.20
CA ASP A 129 13.29 -11.07 1.59
C ASP A 129 13.17 -12.49 2.18
N ASP A 130 14.32 -13.11 2.44
CA ASP A 130 14.51 -14.35 3.21
C ASP A 130 14.31 -14.13 4.73
N LEU A 131 13.52 -13.12 5.12
CA LEU A 131 13.19 -12.94 6.53
C LEU A 131 12.25 -14.08 6.96
N PRO A 132 12.65 -14.90 7.94
CA PRO A 132 11.89 -16.06 8.33
C PRO A 132 10.51 -15.66 8.81
N ILE A 133 9.52 -16.38 8.30
CA ILE A 133 8.09 -16.26 8.59
C ILE A 133 7.82 -16.89 9.97
N SER A 134 8.56 -16.44 10.99
CA SER A 134 8.53 -17.02 12.34
C SER A 134 7.72 -16.21 13.33
N ARG A 135 7.13 -15.08 12.91
CA ARG A 135 6.09 -14.41 13.69
C ARG A 135 4.75 -14.87 13.18
N GLU A 136 4.08 -15.65 14.02
CA GLU A 136 2.69 -16.08 13.87
C GLU A 136 1.88 -14.99 13.18
N PHE A 137 1.28 -15.34 12.03
CA PHE A 137 0.34 -14.46 11.36
C PHE A 137 -0.72 -14.09 12.39
N LEU A 138 -0.83 -12.80 12.70
CA LEU A 138 -1.99 -12.29 13.42
C LEU A 138 -3.23 -12.79 12.66
N PRO A 139 -4.21 -13.38 13.35
CA PRO A 139 -5.39 -13.91 12.70
C PRO A 139 -6.00 -12.82 11.81
N ALA A 140 -6.37 -13.20 10.58
CA ALA A 140 -6.97 -12.28 9.64
C ALA A 140 -8.12 -11.53 10.35
N PRO A 141 -8.17 -10.19 10.28
CA PRO A 141 -9.31 -9.46 10.79
C PRO A 141 -10.57 -10.04 10.16
N GLN A 142 -11.57 -10.39 10.97
CA GLN A 142 -12.78 -11.11 10.53
C GLN A 142 -13.61 -10.40 9.43
N SER A 143 -13.21 -9.20 8.99
CA SER A 143 -13.84 -8.51 7.86
C SER A 143 -12.83 -7.72 7.02
N LEU A 144 -12.02 -8.41 6.20
CA LEU A 144 -11.33 -7.72 5.10
C LEU A 144 -12.30 -7.50 3.94
N SER A 145 -12.43 -6.26 3.49
CA SER A 145 -13.35 -5.85 2.42
C SER A 145 -12.71 -5.83 1.02
N VAL A 146 -11.44 -6.23 0.93
CA VAL A 146 -10.69 -6.28 -0.33
C VAL A 146 -11.24 -7.41 -1.19
N THR A 147 -11.85 -7.03 -2.31
CA THR A 147 -12.45 -7.96 -3.28
C THR A 147 -11.60 -8.10 -4.54
N ARG A 148 -10.73 -7.13 -4.81
CA ARG A 148 -9.80 -7.15 -5.95
C ARG A 148 -8.38 -6.86 -5.50
N LEU A 149 -7.49 -7.78 -5.79
CA LEU A 149 -6.06 -7.62 -5.54
C LEU A 149 -5.28 -7.82 -6.85
N ILE A 150 -4.37 -6.89 -7.12
CA ILE A 150 -3.40 -7.01 -8.19
C ILE A 150 -2.01 -6.91 -7.55
N LEU A 151 -1.25 -7.99 -7.66
CA LEU A 151 0.13 -8.07 -7.18
C LEU A 151 1.05 -8.25 -8.38
N LEU A 152 1.98 -7.33 -8.57
CA LEU A 152 3.00 -7.45 -9.59
C LEU A 152 4.37 -7.67 -8.95
N SER A 153 5.20 -8.48 -9.61
CA SER A 153 6.58 -8.74 -9.19
C SER A 153 6.69 -9.52 -7.87
N ILE A 154 5.82 -10.51 -7.64
CA ILE A 154 5.91 -11.36 -6.45
C ILE A 154 7.02 -12.39 -6.64
N ARG A 155 7.98 -12.39 -5.70
CA ARG A 155 9.16 -13.28 -5.68
C ARG A 155 9.19 -14.30 -4.53
N SER A 156 8.21 -14.23 -3.62
CA SER A 156 8.11 -15.13 -2.46
C SER A 156 6.80 -15.93 -2.49
N LEU A 157 6.91 -17.26 -2.60
CA LEU A 157 5.77 -18.17 -2.53
C LEU A 157 5.06 -18.08 -1.16
N PRO A 158 5.78 -18.10 -0.02
CA PRO A 158 5.12 -17.95 1.26
C PRO A 158 4.37 -16.62 1.45
N LEU A 159 4.92 -15.51 0.92
CA LEU A 159 4.21 -14.22 0.89
C LEU A 159 2.87 -14.38 0.17
N MET A 160 2.87 -15.00 -1.01
CA MET A 160 1.67 -15.22 -1.80
C MET A 160 0.64 -16.08 -1.04
N THR A 161 1.06 -17.20 -0.45
CA THR A 161 0.19 -18.08 0.34
C THR A 161 -0.43 -17.34 1.51
N SER A 162 0.35 -16.53 2.22
CA SER A 162 -0.14 -15.75 3.36
C SER A 162 -1.13 -14.67 2.95
N LEU A 163 -0.95 -14.05 1.79
CA LEU A 163 -1.91 -13.08 1.25
C LEU A 163 -3.25 -13.72 0.92
N PHE A 164 -3.24 -14.94 0.37
CA PHE A 164 -4.49 -15.65 0.06
C PHE A 164 -5.22 -16.06 1.35
N LYS A 165 -4.49 -16.57 2.35
CA LYS A 165 -5.05 -16.85 3.69
C LYS A 165 -5.71 -15.63 4.33
N LEU A 166 -5.14 -14.44 4.13
CA LEU A 166 -5.67 -13.21 4.69
C LEU A 166 -6.94 -12.73 3.98
N LEU A 167 -7.12 -13.07 2.69
CA LEU A 167 -8.13 -12.46 1.81
C LEU A 167 -9.16 -13.47 1.30
N PRO A 168 -9.94 -14.13 2.18
CA PRO A 168 -10.91 -15.14 1.77
C PRO A 168 -12.06 -14.57 0.91
N SER A 169 -12.28 -13.25 0.94
CA SER A 169 -13.34 -12.57 0.19
C SER A 169 -12.92 -12.13 -1.22
N ILE A 170 -11.77 -12.59 -1.72
CA ILE A 170 -11.25 -12.14 -3.01
C ILE A 170 -12.06 -12.73 -4.16
N THR A 171 -12.51 -11.87 -5.08
CA THR A 171 -13.29 -12.30 -6.28
C THR A 171 -12.53 -12.05 -7.57
N ARG A 172 -11.51 -11.18 -7.53
CA ARG A 172 -10.62 -10.94 -8.66
C ARG A 172 -9.19 -10.85 -8.16
N LEU A 173 -8.38 -11.79 -8.60
CA LEU A 173 -6.97 -11.85 -8.30
C LEU A 173 -6.18 -11.78 -9.62
N LYS A 174 -5.19 -10.89 -9.68
CA LYS A 174 -4.13 -10.94 -10.69
C LYS A 174 -2.80 -10.97 -9.96
N VAL A 175 -2.01 -12.02 -10.19
CA VAL A 175 -0.65 -12.13 -9.67
C VAL A 175 0.30 -12.25 -10.85
N GLU A 176 1.34 -11.43 -10.85
CA GLU A 176 2.48 -11.57 -11.75
C GLU A 176 3.68 -12.02 -10.92
N ILE A 177 4.11 -13.25 -11.18
CA ILE A 177 5.13 -13.97 -10.42
C ILE A 177 6.45 -13.85 -11.17
N TYR A 178 7.52 -13.52 -10.45
CA TYR A 178 8.88 -13.45 -10.98
C TYR A 178 9.80 -14.34 -10.16
N SER A 179 10.60 -15.16 -10.83
CA SER A 179 11.66 -15.97 -10.22
C SER A 179 11.21 -16.91 -9.09
N ILE A 180 9.92 -17.28 -9.02
CA ILE A 180 9.43 -18.34 -8.14
C ILE A 180 9.37 -19.65 -8.92
N THR A 181 10.01 -20.70 -8.39
CA THR A 181 9.75 -22.07 -8.83
C THR A 181 8.46 -22.56 -8.17
N LEU A 182 7.41 -22.75 -8.97
CA LEU A 182 6.11 -23.22 -8.52
C LEU A 182 5.68 -24.41 -9.37
N ASP A 183 5.48 -25.57 -8.74
CA ASP A 183 4.93 -26.73 -9.42
C ASP A 183 3.39 -26.72 -9.43
N GLY A 184 2.81 -27.59 -10.26
CA GLY A 184 1.36 -27.68 -10.42
C GLY A 184 0.62 -28.16 -9.16
N HIS A 185 1.28 -28.93 -8.29
CA HIS A 185 0.68 -29.40 -7.03
C HIS A 185 0.57 -28.28 -6.02
N GLN A 186 1.64 -27.48 -5.86
CA GLN A 186 1.67 -26.31 -5.00
C GLN A 186 0.62 -25.27 -5.44
N TRP A 187 0.49 -25.03 -6.75
CA TRP A 187 -0.54 -24.12 -7.27
C TRP A 187 -1.95 -24.62 -6.97
N LYS A 188 -2.21 -25.92 -7.21
CA LYS A 188 -3.50 -26.55 -6.91
C LYS A 188 -3.83 -26.46 -5.42
N GLU A 189 -2.86 -26.72 -4.54
CA GLU A 189 -3.04 -26.63 -3.10
C GLU A 189 -3.42 -25.22 -2.66
N MET A 190 -2.76 -24.19 -3.20
CA MET A 190 -3.07 -22.81 -2.86
C MET A 190 -4.46 -22.38 -3.33
N ILE A 191 -4.89 -22.82 -4.52
CA ILE A 191 -6.25 -22.56 -4.99
C ILE A 191 -7.25 -23.23 -4.05
N VAL A 192 -7.15 -24.55 -3.88
CA VAL A 192 -8.15 -25.34 -3.13
C VAL A 192 -8.29 -24.87 -1.69
N ASN A 193 -7.19 -24.46 -1.05
CA ASN A 193 -7.20 -24.11 0.37
C ASN A 193 -7.50 -22.62 0.64
N TYR A 194 -7.26 -21.71 -0.31
CA TYR A 194 -7.23 -20.27 -0.02
C TYR A 194 -7.95 -19.35 -1.03
N LEU A 195 -8.42 -19.84 -2.19
CA LEU A 195 -9.08 -19.04 -3.23
C LEU A 195 -10.40 -19.65 -3.70
#